data_AF-A0A100W9M2-F1
#
_entry.id   AF-A0A100W9M2-F1
#
_cell.length_a   1.000
_cell.length_b   1.000
_cell.length_c   1.000
_cell.angle_alpha   90.00
_cell.angle_beta   90.00
_cell.angle_gamma   90.00
#
_symmetry.space_group_name_H-M   'P 1'
#
loop_
_entity.id
_entity.type
_entity.pdbx_description
1 polymer ?
#
loop_
_entity_poly.entity_id
_entity_poly.type
_entity_poly.pdbx_seq_one_letter_code
_entity_poly.pdbx_strand_id
1 'polypeptide(L)'
;MSSDAARLEALGEPVARFRWRNHELEIPRPLEEWPLEAIRNGHYVDAAVTLLAGQTAPIPLYGDVMDLADAMAAAVGVERLPESKVDPDNRFGTFGAVPLLLSFLDDYEDDVASDLKTYRNVDYLDRWRGDLTLRQIWVYIRRLPSDSSLARACNGGHELWTKQHILTAQVWEQLARQVYVGRPMTKEELDAALAKKRENEQTMAKLAAKEDYWSPAASLARREAAEAKKRAIATAVAASPVAAGRLDEPPAAAMSALDKAMATRRRDLTHTPRKAG
;
A
#
# COMPACT_ATOMS: atom_id res chain seq x y z
N MET A 1 31.10 -3.33 -4.23
CA MET A 1 31.95 -2.16 -4.51
C MET A 1 32.32 -1.34 -3.26
N SER A 2 31.90 -1.74 -2.05
CA SER A 2 32.22 -1.09 -0.75
C SER A 2 33.71 -0.90 -0.39
N SER A 3 34.63 -1.60 -1.05
CA SER A 3 36.07 -1.51 -0.75
C SER A 3 36.68 -0.16 -1.14
N ASP A 4 36.15 0.50 -2.17
CA ASP A 4 36.79 1.70 -2.71
C ASP A 4 36.38 2.96 -1.95
N ALA A 5 35.10 3.11 -1.63
CA ALA A 5 34.62 4.23 -0.80
C ALA A 5 35.26 4.27 0.59
N ALA A 6 35.43 3.10 1.24
CA ALA A 6 36.12 3.02 2.53
C ALA A 6 37.61 3.36 2.42
N ARG A 7 38.26 3.00 1.31
CA ARG A 7 39.65 3.35 1.02
C ARG A 7 39.80 4.86 0.80
N LEU A 8 38.94 5.47 -0.01
CA LEU A 8 38.94 6.91 -0.26
C LEU A 8 38.73 7.71 1.02
N GLU A 9 37.81 7.26 1.88
CA GLU A 9 37.59 7.87 3.19
C GLU A 9 38.83 7.76 4.10
N ALA A 10 39.47 6.59 4.18
CA ALA A 10 40.67 6.39 4.99
C ALA A 10 41.87 7.24 4.49
N LEU A 11 41.91 7.54 3.19
CA LEU A 11 42.93 8.43 2.59
C LEU A 11 42.57 9.92 2.74
N GLY A 12 41.38 10.25 3.23
CA GLY A 12 40.90 11.63 3.32
C GLY A 12 40.60 12.26 1.96
N GLU A 13 40.39 11.45 0.92
CA GLU A 13 40.11 11.96 -0.43
C GLU A 13 38.78 12.74 -0.44
N PRO A 14 38.76 13.99 -0.92
CA PRO A 14 37.56 14.83 -0.86
C PRO A 14 36.53 14.45 -1.93
N VAL A 15 36.95 13.76 -3.00
CA VAL A 15 36.15 13.52 -4.20
C VAL A 15 36.05 12.03 -4.50
N ALA A 16 34.86 11.57 -4.87
CA ALA A 16 34.61 10.25 -5.39
C ALA A 16 34.47 10.32 -6.92
N ARG A 17 35.30 9.56 -7.63
CA ARG A 17 35.23 9.42 -9.09
C ARG A 17 34.47 8.15 -9.44
N PHE A 18 33.53 8.24 -10.37
CA PHE A 18 32.79 7.08 -10.86
C PHE A 18 32.43 7.23 -12.33
N ARG A 19 32.12 6.10 -12.96
CA ARG A 19 31.73 6.05 -14.37
C ARG A 19 30.24 5.79 -14.49
N TRP A 20 29.54 6.64 -15.24
CA TRP A 20 28.12 6.49 -15.55
C TRP A 20 27.88 6.67 -17.04
N ARG A 21 27.29 5.67 -17.70
CA ARG A 21 26.99 5.66 -19.15
C ARG A 21 28.14 6.17 -20.05
N ASN A 22 29.37 5.74 -19.76
CA ASN A 22 30.62 6.14 -20.44
C ASN A 22 31.15 7.55 -20.13
N HIS A 23 30.55 8.27 -19.19
CA HIS A 23 31.08 9.52 -18.65
C HIS A 23 31.77 9.26 -17.32
N GLU A 24 32.95 9.84 -17.15
CA GLU A 24 33.59 9.94 -15.84
C GLU A 24 33.07 11.19 -15.16
N LEU A 25 32.58 11.02 -13.93
CA LEU A 25 31.98 12.06 -13.12
C LEU A 25 32.66 12.10 -11.76
N GLU A 26 32.67 13.28 -11.17
CA GLU A 26 33.23 13.57 -9.85
C GLU A 26 32.13 14.11 -8.93
N ILE A 27 32.09 13.66 -7.68
CA ILE A 27 31.18 14.21 -6.67
C ILE A 27 31.92 14.34 -5.33
N PRO A 28 31.47 15.22 -4.42
CA PRO A 28 31.94 15.22 -3.05
C PRO A 28 31.80 13.82 -2.43
N ARG A 29 32.89 13.29 -1.89
CA ARG A 29 32.90 12.03 -1.15
C ARG A 29 32.23 12.13 0.23
N PRO A 30 32.40 13.21 1.03
CA PRO A 30 31.68 13.36 2.29
C PRO A 30 30.20 13.63 1.99
N LEU A 31 29.33 12.82 2.58
CA LEU A 31 27.89 13.03 2.49
C LEU A 31 27.45 14.32 3.19
N GLU A 32 28.25 14.79 4.14
CA GLU A 32 28.03 16.04 4.87
C GLU A 32 28.08 17.27 3.95
N GLU A 33 28.76 17.18 2.81
CA GLU A 33 28.82 18.22 1.78
C GLU A 33 27.70 18.11 0.73
N TRP A 34 26.88 17.06 0.81
CA TRP A 34 25.77 16.89 -0.13
C TRP A 34 24.63 17.85 0.21
N PRO A 35 23.76 18.19 -0.76
CA PRO A 35 22.56 18.99 -0.52
C PRO A 35 21.50 18.15 0.23
N LEU A 36 21.78 17.78 1.49
CA LEU A 36 20.96 16.87 2.29
C LEU A 36 19.54 17.38 2.48
N GLU A 37 19.33 18.69 2.62
CA GLU A 37 17.99 19.29 2.70
C GLU A 37 17.18 19.11 1.41
N ALA A 38 17.81 19.21 0.24
CA ALA A 38 17.13 18.94 -1.03
C ALA A 38 16.75 17.45 -1.12
N ILE A 39 17.62 16.55 -0.65
CA ILE A 39 17.36 15.11 -0.61
C ILE A 39 16.22 14.78 0.36
N ARG A 40 16.21 15.36 1.56
CA ARG A 40 15.12 15.20 2.55
C ARG A 40 13.77 15.59 1.99
N ASN A 41 13.71 16.72 1.31
CA ASN A 41 12.46 17.27 0.77
C ASN A 41 12.04 16.62 -0.56
N GLY A 42 12.80 15.66 -1.09
CA GLY A 42 12.49 14.99 -2.36
C GLY A 42 12.85 15.78 -3.62
N HIS A 43 13.64 16.85 -3.49
CA HIS A 43 14.15 17.67 -4.60
C HIS A 43 15.37 17.00 -5.26
N TYR A 44 15.20 15.76 -5.73
CA TYR A 44 16.32 14.93 -6.19
C TYR A 44 17.03 15.47 -7.43
N VAL A 45 16.29 16.13 -8.33
CA VAL A 45 16.87 16.74 -9.53
C VAL A 45 17.79 17.89 -9.14
N ASP A 46 17.34 18.80 -8.28
CA ASP A 46 18.13 19.92 -7.79
C ASP A 46 19.37 19.44 -7.03
N ALA A 47 19.20 18.39 -6.21
CA ALA A 47 20.29 17.75 -5.50
C ALA A 47 21.34 17.16 -6.45
N ALA A 48 20.93 16.42 -7.48
CA ALA A 48 21.83 15.82 -8.46
C ALA A 48 22.56 16.89 -9.29
N VAL A 49 21.87 17.94 -9.72
CA VAL A 49 22.46 19.07 -10.46
C VAL A 49 23.50 19.80 -9.60
N THR A 50 23.19 20.01 -8.32
CA THR A 50 24.12 20.64 -7.36
C THR A 50 25.38 19.79 -7.19
N LEU A 51 25.22 18.47 -7.03
CA LEU A 51 26.35 17.53 -6.89
C LEU A 51 27.21 17.42 -8.15
N LEU A 52 26.62 17.56 -9.34
CA LEU A 52 27.37 17.60 -10.59
C LEU A 52 28.24 18.86 -10.71
N ALA A 53 27.93 19.94 -9.98
CA ALA A 53 28.72 21.18 -9.97
C ALA A 53 29.07 21.72 -11.39
N GLY A 54 28.13 21.59 -12.34
CA GLY A 54 28.30 22.03 -13.73
C GLY A 54 28.90 20.99 -14.67
N GLN A 55 29.19 19.77 -14.21
CA GLN A 55 29.56 18.65 -15.09
C GLN A 55 28.39 18.27 -16.01
N THR A 56 28.71 18.03 -17.28
CA THR A 56 27.73 17.59 -18.28
C THR A 56 27.55 16.08 -18.24
N ALA A 57 26.48 15.62 -17.62
CA ALA A 57 25.95 14.28 -17.78
C ALA A 57 24.78 14.30 -18.78
N PRO A 58 24.70 13.39 -19.76
CA PRO A 58 23.55 13.30 -20.65
C PRO A 58 22.35 12.74 -19.88
N ILE A 59 21.46 13.63 -19.42
CA ILE A 59 20.24 13.29 -18.69
C ILE A 59 19.03 13.65 -19.56
N PRO A 60 18.64 12.80 -20.53
CA PRO A 60 17.51 13.08 -21.39
C PRO A 60 16.15 12.88 -20.71
N LEU A 61 16.06 12.02 -19.69
CA LEU A 61 14.81 11.68 -19.00
C LEU A 61 14.94 11.77 -17.48
N TYR A 62 13.81 11.94 -16.79
CA TYR A 62 13.74 11.91 -15.32
C TYR A 62 14.29 10.61 -14.75
N GLY A 63 14.01 9.46 -15.38
CA GLY A 63 14.55 8.16 -14.95
C GLY A 63 16.09 8.12 -14.98
N ASP A 64 16.73 8.88 -15.87
CA ASP A 64 18.19 8.93 -15.95
C ASP A 64 18.79 9.71 -14.77
N VAL A 65 18.08 10.73 -14.25
CA VAL A 65 18.47 11.40 -12.99
C VAL A 65 18.44 10.41 -11.85
N MET A 66 17.43 9.54 -11.81
CA MET A 66 17.29 8.56 -10.74
C MET A 66 18.42 7.53 -10.77
N ASP A 67 18.71 6.97 -11.94
CA ASP A 67 19.83 6.07 -12.17
C ASP A 67 21.18 6.72 -11.81
N LEU A 68 21.35 8.00 -12.17
CA LEU A 68 22.55 8.77 -11.87
C LEU A 68 22.71 9.01 -10.36
N ALA A 69 21.65 9.42 -9.68
CA ALA A 69 21.65 9.65 -8.24
C ALA A 69 21.99 8.37 -7.45
N ASP A 70 21.48 7.21 -7.90
CA ASP A 70 21.84 5.92 -7.31
C ASP A 70 23.30 5.55 -7.57
N ALA A 71 23.83 5.85 -8.77
CA ALA A 71 25.25 5.65 -9.08
C ALA A 71 26.15 6.57 -8.22
N MET A 72 25.74 7.82 -7.96
CA MET A 72 26.42 8.73 -7.05
C MET A 72 26.48 8.15 -5.63
N ALA A 73 25.34 7.68 -5.11
CA ALA A 73 25.26 7.07 -3.78
C ALA A 73 26.12 5.80 -3.67
N ALA A 74 26.15 4.98 -4.73
CA ALA A 74 27.02 3.80 -4.79
C ALA A 74 28.50 4.17 -4.79
N ALA A 75 28.90 5.24 -5.49
CA ALA A 75 30.29 5.72 -5.54
C ALA A 75 30.83 6.11 -4.15
N VAL A 76 29.98 6.69 -3.30
CA VAL A 76 30.33 7.03 -1.92
C VAL A 76 30.05 5.89 -0.92
N GLY A 77 29.64 4.71 -1.40
CA GLY A 77 29.45 3.52 -0.57
C GLY A 77 28.15 3.51 0.25
N VAL A 78 27.16 4.31 -0.13
CA VAL A 78 25.80 4.33 0.45
C VAL A 78 24.81 3.75 -0.56
N GLU A 79 25.21 2.62 -1.13
CA GLU A 79 24.36 1.81 -2.01
C GLU A 79 23.20 1.20 -1.23
N ARG A 80 22.06 1.07 -1.90
CA ARG A 80 20.93 0.29 -1.40
C ARG A 80 21.35 -1.17 -1.29
N LEU A 81 20.86 -1.85 -0.25
CA LEU A 81 21.09 -3.27 -0.10
C LEU A 81 20.38 -4.05 -1.21
N PRO A 82 21.00 -5.11 -1.77
CA PRO A 82 20.41 -5.88 -2.86
C PRO A 82 19.09 -6.56 -2.45
N GLU A 83 18.89 -6.81 -1.16
CA GLU A 83 17.66 -7.39 -0.62
C GLU A 83 16.53 -6.36 -0.43
N SER A 84 16.83 -5.06 -0.54
CA SER A 84 15.82 -4.00 -0.41
C SER A 84 14.94 -3.98 -1.64
N LYS A 85 13.63 -4.23 -1.45
CA LYS A 85 12.66 -4.12 -2.55
C LYS A 85 12.54 -2.66 -2.98
N VAL A 86 12.64 -2.41 -4.28
CA VAL A 86 12.22 -1.13 -4.87
C VAL A 86 10.71 -1.11 -4.81
N ASP A 87 10.15 -0.35 -3.88
CA ASP A 87 8.72 -0.12 -3.83
C ASP A 87 8.40 1.01 -4.84
N PRO A 88 7.63 0.73 -5.91
CA PRO A 88 7.36 1.70 -6.97
C PRO A 88 6.60 2.94 -6.47
N ASP A 89 5.86 2.84 -5.35
CA ASP A 89 5.15 3.97 -4.75
C ASP A 89 6.03 4.76 -3.76
N ASN A 90 7.16 4.18 -3.36
CA ASN A 90 8.00 4.77 -2.33
C ASN A 90 9.02 5.72 -2.96
N ARG A 91 8.70 7.02 -2.92
CA ARG A 91 9.55 8.10 -3.45
C ARG A 91 10.92 8.22 -2.78
N PHE A 92 11.18 7.48 -1.69
CA PHE A 92 12.52 7.26 -1.12
C PHE A 92 13.44 6.40 -2.02
N GLY A 93 13.08 6.21 -3.29
CA GLY A 93 13.70 5.31 -4.25
C GLY A 93 15.02 5.80 -4.86
N THR A 94 15.42 7.05 -4.64
CA THR A 94 16.59 7.67 -5.29
C THR A 94 17.71 8.01 -4.31
N PHE A 95 18.94 8.15 -4.82
CA PHE A 95 20.15 8.35 -4.00
C PHE A 95 20.45 7.15 -3.08
N GLY A 96 20.20 5.94 -3.58
CA GLY A 96 20.55 4.70 -2.90
C GLY A 96 19.86 4.58 -1.54
N ALA A 97 20.64 4.59 -0.48
CA ALA A 97 20.16 4.54 0.90
C ALA A 97 20.25 5.88 1.65
N VAL A 98 20.67 6.97 0.99
CA VAL A 98 20.85 8.28 1.65
C VAL A 98 19.53 8.80 2.26
N PRO A 99 18.38 8.83 1.54
CA PRO A 99 17.14 9.29 2.16
C PRO A 99 16.71 8.46 3.37
N LEU A 100 16.93 7.13 3.30
CA LEU A 100 16.61 6.22 4.40
C LEU A 100 17.51 6.46 5.62
N LEU A 101 18.81 6.68 5.39
CA LEU A 101 19.74 7.08 6.45
C LEU A 101 19.28 8.38 7.11
N LEU A 102 18.93 9.38 6.32
CA LEU A 102 18.45 10.67 6.85
C LEU A 102 17.16 10.49 7.66
N SER A 103 16.20 9.69 7.19
CA SER A 103 15.00 9.40 7.98
C SER A 103 15.31 8.70 9.31
N PHE A 104 16.30 7.79 9.34
CA PHE A 104 16.71 7.18 10.60
C PHE A 104 17.33 8.18 11.57
N LEU A 105 18.11 9.14 11.06
CA LEU A 105 18.73 10.18 11.88
C LEU A 105 17.73 11.25 12.32
N ASP A 106 16.68 11.51 11.54
CA ASP A 106 15.68 12.52 11.86
C ASP A 106 14.62 11.96 12.84
N ASP A 107 14.20 10.70 12.68
CA ASP A 107 13.10 10.10 13.46
C ASP A 107 13.56 9.18 14.61
N TYR A 108 14.77 8.60 14.52
CA TYR A 108 15.24 7.52 15.41
C TYR A 108 16.69 7.73 15.88
N GLU A 109 17.10 8.98 16.07
CA GLU A 109 18.49 9.32 16.41
C GLU A 109 19.00 8.59 17.66
N ASP A 110 18.21 8.56 18.74
CA ASP A 110 18.57 7.93 20.00
C ASP A 110 18.70 6.39 19.87
N ASP A 111 17.85 5.77 19.06
CA ASP A 111 17.91 4.34 18.77
C ASP A 111 19.15 3.99 17.95
N VAL A 112 19.50 4.83 16.96
CA VAL A 112 20.76 4.70 16.20
C VAL A 112 21.95 4.82 17.15
N ALA A 113 21.96 5.81 18.05
CA ALA A 113 23.04 5.98 19.01
C ALA A 113 23.19 4.78 19.95
N SER A 114 22.07 4.27 20.48
CA SER A 114 22.01 3.07 21.31
C SER A 114 22.61 1.85 20.58
N ASP A 115 22.22 1.63 19.32
CA ASP A 115 22.66 0.47 18.56
C ASP A 115 24.12 0.57 18.11
N LEU A 116 24.59 1.76 17.73
CA LEU A 116 26.01 2.00 17.43
C LEU A 116 26.87 1.68 18.65
N LYS A 117 26.44 2.12 19.84
CA LYS A 117 27.17 1.83 21.07
C LYS A 117 27.13 0.35 21.42
N THR A 118 25.96 -0.28 21.33
CA THR A 118 25.74 -1.66 21.76
C THR A 118 26.40 -2.68 20.84
N TYR A 119 26.20 -2.57 19.53
CA TYR A 119 26.63 -3.59 18.57
C TYR A 119 27.99 -3.32 17.94
N ARG A 120 28.45 -2.07 17.94
CA ARG A 120 29.69 -1.66 17.26
C ARG A 120 30.71 -1.01 18.20
N ASN A 121 30.31 -0.69 19.44
CA ASN A 121 31.11 0.09 20.38
C ASN A 121 31.60 1.43 19.81
N VAL A 122 30.75 2.09 19.01
CA VAL A 122 31.00 3.41 18.43
C VAL A 122 30.21 4.44 19.22
N ASP A 123 30.82 5.57 19.57
CA ASP A 123 30.12 6.70 20.19
C ASP A 123 29.50 7.56 19.10
N TYR A 124 28.18 7.73 19.14
CA TYR A 124 27.48 8.53 18.14
C TYR A 124 27.86 10.02 18.19
N LEU A 125 28.31 10.51 19.36
CA LEU A 125 28.78 11.89 19.50
C LEU A 125 30.02 12.21 18.66
N ASP A 126 30.77 11.17 18.23
CA ASP A 126 31.90 11.31 17.34
C ASP A 126 31.49 11.90 15.97
N ARG A 127 30.19 11.85 15.62
CA ARG A 127 29.65 12.52 14.43
C ARG A 127 29.88 14.03 14.46
N TRP A 128 29.69 14.64 15.64
CA TRP A 128 29.84 16.08 15.83
C TRP A 128 31.30 16.50 16.04
N ARG A 129 32.17 15.54 16.38
CA ARG A 129 33.62 15.73 16.46
C ARG A 129 34.30 15.60 15.09
N GLY A 130 33.62 14.99 14.11
CA GLY A 130 34.13 14.74 12.77
C GLY A 130 34.82 13.38 12.60
N ASP A 131 34.83 12.55 13.65
CA ASP A 131 35.47 11.23 13.64
C ASP A 131 34.54 10.12 13.09
N LEU A 132 33.22 10.36 13.07
CA LEU A 132 32.22 9.44 12.56
C LEU A 132 31.43 10.06 11.39
N THR A 133 31.59 9.50 10.20
CA THR A 133 30.90 10.01 8.99
C THR A 133 29.52 9.38 8.81
N LEU A 134 28.64 10.06 8.06
CA LEU A 134 27.33 9.53 7.66
C LEU A 134 27.43 8.19 6.91
N ARG A 135 28.48 8.03 6.09
CA ARG A 135 28.76 6.77 5.39
C ARG A 135 29.06 5.64 6.38
N GLN A 136 29.89 5.90 7.38
CA GLN A 136 30.22 4.91 8.41
C GLN A 136 28.99 4.53 9.22
N ILE A 137 28.16 5.51 9.60
CA ILE A 137 26.87 5.26 10.26
C ILE A 137 26.03 4.31 9.41
N TRP A 138 25.83 4.60 8.11
CA TRP A 138 25.12 3.68 7.21
C TRP A 138 25.68 2.26 7.22
N VAL A 139 27.01 2.13 7.11
CA VAL A 139 27.68 0.82 7.11
C VAL A 139 27.40 0.04 8.39
N TYR A 140 27.36 0.71 9.54
CA TYR A 140 27.09 0.10 10.83
C TYR A 140 25.63 -0.33 11.01
N ILE A 141 24.69 0.51 10.57
CA ILE A 141 23.26 0.29 10.82
C ILE A 141 22.58 -0.61 9.77
N ARG A 142 23.07 -0.64 8.51
CA ARG A 142 22.41 -1.35 7.41
C ARG A 142 22.23 -2.87 7.62
N ARG A 143 22.98 -3.47 8.55
CA ARG A 143 22.90 -4.90 8.89
C ARG A 143 22.81 -5.12 10.39
N LEU A 144 22.02 -4.29 11.07
CA LEU A 144 21.67 -4.52 12.47
C LEU A 144 20.83 -5.79 12.62
N PRO A 145 20.92 -6.47 13.78
CA PRO A 145 20.08 -7.61 14.06
C PRO A 145 18.62 -7.18 14.30
N SER A 146 17.70 -8.16 14.20
CA SER A 146 16.25 -7.93 14.26
C SER A 146 15.74 -7.45 15.62
N ASP A 147 16.53 -7.63 16.67
CA ASP A 147 16.27 -7.24 18.06
C ASP A 147 16.85 -5.87 18.43
N SER A 148 17.54 -5.21 17.48
CA SER A 148 18.13 -3.88 17.70
C SER A 148 17.09 -2.81 18.02
N SER A 149 17.51 -1.76 18.73
CA SER A 149 16.64 -0.66 19.18
C SER A 149 15.98 0.00 17.97
N LEU A 150 16.77 0.28 16.93
CA LEU A 150 16.31 0.86 15.67
C LEU A 150 15.32 -0.06 14.95
N ALA A 151 15.60 -1.37 14.89
CA ALA A 151 14.69 -2.33 14.27
C ALA A 151 13.34 -2.38 14.98
N ARG A 152 13.35 -2.33 16.32
CA ARG A 152 12.14 -2.30 17.14
C ARG A 152 11.37 -0.99 16.98
N ALA A 153 12.07 0.15 17.00
CA ALA A 153 11.46 1.46 16.82
C ALA A 153 10.76 1.58 15.47
N CYS A 154 11.43 1.16 14.39
CA CYS A 154 10.87 1.10 13.03
C CYS A 154 9.63 0.17 12.92
N ASN A 155 9.49 -0.81 13.81
CA ASN A 155 8.42 -1.78 13.81
C ASN A 155 7.40 -1.53 14.95
N GLY A 156 7.19 -0.26 15.31
CA GLY A 156 6.16 0.15 16.27
C GLY A 156 6.44 -0.32 17.71
N GLY A 157 7.71 -0.48 18.07
CA GLY A 157 8.16 -0.96 19.38
C GLY A 157 8.28 -2.48 19.51
N HIS A 158 7.87 -3.23 18.48
CA HIS A 158 7.91 -4.69 18.46
C HIS A 158 9.13 -5.23 17.73
N GLU A 159 9.64 -6.39 18.16
CA GLU A 159 10.71 -7.07 17.44
C GLU A 159 10.27 -7.52 16.05
N LEU A 160 11.18 -7.44 15.08
CA LEU A 160 10.95 -7.97 13.75
C LEU A 160 10.78 -9.49 13.80
N TRP A 161 9.84 -9.99 13.01
CA TRP A 161 9.62 -11.43 12.90
C TRP A 161 10.78 -12.11 12.19
N THR A 162 11.54 -12.90 12.93
CA THR A 162 12.58 -13.76 12.37
C THR A 162 11.95 -14.98 11.71
N LYS A 163 12.73 -15.68 10.87
CA LYS A 163 12.31 -16.99 10.32
C LYS A 163 11.93 -17.97 11.43
N GLN A 164 12.62 -17.93 12.57
CA GLN A 164 12.32 -18.79 13.72
C GLN A 164 10.96 -18.42 14.35
N HIS A 165 10.64 -17.14 14.49
CA HIS A 165 9.32 -16.70 14.97
C HIS A 165 8.21 -17.22 14.05
N ILE A 166 8.39 -17.09 12.72
CA ILE A 166 7.42 -17.59 11.73
C ILE A 166 7.23 -19.10 11.85
N LEU A 167 8.33 -19.87 11.87
CA LEU A 167 8.25 -21.33 11.97
C LEU A 167 7.60 -21.78 13.29
N THR A 168 7.95 -21.12 14.40
CA THR A 168 7.38 -21.45 15.72
C THR A 168 5.89 -21.14 15.77
N ALA A 169 5.47 -20.01 15.22
CA ALA A 169 4.05 -19.66 15.11
C ALA A 169 3.32 -20.69 14.23
N GLN A 170 3.87 -21.11 13.09
CA GLN A 170 3.26 -22.12 12.24
C GLN A 170 3.13 -23.48 12.94
N VAL A 171 4.15 -23.92 13.68
CA VAL A 171 4.08 -25.15 14.48
C VAL A 171 2.96 -25.04 15.52
N TRP A 172 2.88 -23.91 16.22
CA TRP A 172 1.80 -23.66 17.18
C TRP A 172 0.43 -23.68 16.51
N GLU A 173 0.26 -23.03 15.35
CA GLU A 173 -0.99 -22.99 14.59
C GLU A 173 -1.47 -24.41 14.22
N GLN A 174 -0.53 -25.28 13.81
CA GLN A 174 -0.84 -26.67 13.49
C GLN A 174 -1.25 -27.49 14.72
N LEU A 175 -0.60 -27.27 15.87
CA LEU A 175 -0.90 -27.97 17.12
C LEU A 175 -2.21 -27.49 17.76
N ALA A 176 -2.42 -26.18 17.83
CA ALA A 176 -3.58 -25.54 18.45
C ALA A 176 -4.81 -25.51 17.52
N ARG A 177 -4.61 -25.71 16.22
CA ARG A 177 -5.63 -25.54 15.16
C ARG A 177 -6.30 -24.14 15.20
N GLN A 178 -5.53 -23.14 15.61
CA GLN A 178 -5.94 -21.74 15.70
C GLN A 178 -4.88 -20.86 15.04
N VAL A 179 -5.27 -19.73 14.45
CA VAL A 179 -4.33 -18.77 13.86
C VAL A 179 -3.62 -18.01 14.97
N TYR A 180 -2.30 -17.85 14.87
CA TYR A 180 -1.53 -17.13 15.87
C TYR A 180 -1.77 -15.62 15.71
N VAL A 181 -2.35 -14.99 16.73
CA VAL A 181 -2.82 -13.60 16.69
C VAL A 181 -1.69 -12.60 16.39
N GLY A 182 -0.46 -12.89 16.83
CA GLY A 182 0.67 -11.99 16.62
C GLY A 182 1.36 -12.10 15.26
N ARG A 183 0.94 -13.03 14.38
CA ARG A 183 1.61 -13.28 13.11
C ARG A 183 1.38 -12.11 12.15
N PRO A 184 2.43 -11.53 11.53
CA PRO A 184 2.26 -10.57 10.45
C PRO A 184 1.55 -11.26 9.29
N MET A 185 0.38 -10.72 8.92
CA MET A 185 -0.40 -11.23 7.80
C MET A 185 0.34 -10.98 6.50
N THR A 186 0.36 -11.97 5.61
CA THR A 186 0.83 -11.77 4.23
C THR A 186 -0.08 -10.77 3.51
N LYS A 187 0.40 -10.11 2.44
CA LYS A 187 -0.43 -9.18 1.64
C LYS A 187 -1.73 -9.85 1.18
N GLU A 188 -1.65 -11.09 0.71
CA GLU A 188 -2.81 -11.87 0.26
C GLU A 188 -3.81 -12.15 1.40
N GLU A 189 -3.32 -12.50 2.59
CA GLU A 189 -4.17 -12.70 3.78
C GLU A 189 -4.80 -11.38 4.24
N LEU A 190 -4.07 -10.27 4.14
CA LEU A 190 -4.55 -8.94 4.50
C LEU A 190 -5.61 -8.44 3.53
N ASP A 191 -5.42 -8.66 2.22
CA ASP A 191 -6.40 -8.37 1.18
C ASP A 191 -7.66 -9.22 1.35
N ALA A 192 -7.51 -10.51 1.66
CA ALA A 192 -8.64 -11.40 1.96
C ALA A 192 -9.38 -10.96 3.23
N ALA A 193 -8.67 -10.52 4.27
CA ALA A 193 -9.28 -9.98 5.49
C ALA A 193 -10.04 -8.68 5.23
N LEU A 194 -9.48 -7.77 4.41
CA LEU A 194 -10.15 -6.54 3.99
C LEU A 194 -11.38 -6.83 3.12
N ALA A 195 -11.30 -7.79 2.20
CA ALA A 195 -12.43 -8.22 1.39
C ALA A 195 -13.56 -8.79 2.26
N LYS A 196 -13.22 -9.68 3.20
CA LYS A 196 -14.18 -10.23 4.16
C LYS A 196 -14.80 -9.15 5.04
N LYS A 197 -14.03 -8.14 5.47
CA LYS A 197 -14.55 -7.00 6.21
C LYS A 197 -15.57 -6.20 5.39
N ARG A 198 -15.28 -5.93 4.12
CA ARG A 198 -16.22 -5.26 3.19
C ARG A 198 -17.49 -6.08 2.95
N GLU A 199 -17.37 -7.40 2.80
CA GLU A 199 -18.53 -8.29 2.67
C GLU A 199 -19.41 -8.27 3.93
N ASN A 200 -18.79 -8.30 5.11
CA ASN A 200 -19.48 -8.17 6.39
C ASN A 200 -20.18 -6.81 6.51
N GLU A 201 -19.51 -5.71 6.15
CA GLU A 201 -20.12 -4.37 6.14
C GLU A 201 -21.30 -4.29 5.17
N GLN A 202 -21.21 -4.90 3.99
CA GLN A 202 -22.32 -4.98 3.02
C GLN A 202 -23.48 -5.83 3.54
N THR A 203 -23.20 -6.94 4.24
CA THR A 203 -24.26 -7.76 4.83
C THR A 203 -24.93 -7.02 5.98
N MET A 204 -24.17 -6.34 6.83
CA MET A 204 -24.71 -5.49 7.90
C MET A 204 -25.54 -4.33 7.34
N ALA A 205 -25.09 -3.66 6.27
CA ALA A 205 -25.86 -2.60 5.61
C ALA A 205 -27.17 -3.13 5.00
N LYS A 206 -27.15 -4.34 4.41
CA LYS A 206 -28.37 -5.00 3.89
C LYS A 206 -29.34 -5.37 5.01
N LEU A 207 -28.82 -5.80 6.17
CA LEU A 207 -29.64 -6.10 7.35
C LEU A 207 -30.26 -4.83 7.93
N ALA A 208 -29.47 -3.76 8.09
CA ALA A 208 -29.97 -2.46 8.53
C ALA A 208 -31.07 -1.91 7.59
N ALA A 209 -30.87 -1.95 6.27
CA ALA A 209 -31.88 -1.53 5.31
C ALA A 209 -33.17 -2.39 5.37
N LYS A 210 -33.05 -3.67 5.71
CA LYS A 210 -34.22 -4.53 5.95
C LYS A 210 -34.92 -4.17 7.26
N GLU A 211 -34.19 -3.88 8.31
CA GLU A 211 -34.76 -3.41 9.58
C GLU A 211 -35.51 -2.09 9.39
N ASP A 212 -34.93 -1.14 8.65
CA ASP A 212 -35.60 0.11 8.28
C ASP A 212 -36.87 -0.14 7.46
N TYR A 213 -36.82 -1.10 6.54
CA TYR A 213 -37.97 -1.53 5.75
C TYR A 213 -39.08 -2.14 6.62
N TRP A 214 -38.75 -2.77 7.75
CA TRP A 214 -39.73 -3.33 8.70
C TRP A 214 -40.08 -2.38 9.85
N SER A 215 -39.51 -1.17 9.87
CA SER A 215 -39.83 -0.19 10.90
C SER A 215 -41.32 0.16 10.92
N PRO A 216 -41.91 0.44 12.09
CA PRO A 216 -43.31 0.84 12.20
C PRO A 216 -43.64 2.06 11.32
N ALA A 217 -42.72 3.02 11.21
CA ALA A 217 -42.84 4.20 10.37
C ALA A 217 -42.89 3.84 8.87
N ALA A 218 -41.97 2.99 8.39
CA ALA A 218 -41.97 2.53 7.00
C ALA A 218 -43.20 1.66 6.67
N SER A 219 -43.72 0.92 7.65
CA SER A 219 -44.99 0.17 7.51
C SER A 219 -46.19 1.10 7.33
N LEU A 220 -46.30 2.15 8.15
CA LEU A 220 -47.35 3.17 8.02
C LEU A 220 -47.28 3.89 6.66
N ALA A 221 -46.08 4.37 6.27
CA ALA A 221 -45.89 5.05 4.98
C ALA A 221 -46.29 4.16 3.79
N ARG A 222 -46.00 2.85 3.84
CA ARG A 222 -46.44 1.90 2.79
C ARG A 222 -47.94 1.70 2.76
N ARG A 223 -48.60 1.65 3.93
CA ARG A 223 -50.05 1.55 4.00
C ARG A 223 -50.71 2.80 3.41
N GLU A 224 -50.22 3.98 3.78
CA GLU A 224 -50.71 5.26 3.25
C GLU A 224 -50.51 5.35 1.73
N ALA A 225 -49.33 4.98 1.22
CA ALA A 225 -49.06 4.96 -0.21
C ALA A 225 -49.95 3.97 -0.98
N ALA A 226 -50.20 2.78 -0.40
CA ALA A 226 -51.10 1.79 -0.99
C ALA A 226 -52.56 2.29 -1.02
N GLU A 227 -53.01 2.97 0.03
CA GLU A 227 -54.33 3.61 0.04
C GLU A 227 -54.43 4.75 -0.98
N ALA A 228 -53.44 5.62 -1.06
CA ALA A 228 -53.39 6.71 -2.03
C ALA A 228 -53.45 6.17 -3.47
N LYS A 229 -52.73 5.08 -3.76
CA LYS A 229 -52.76 4.42 -5.07
C LYS A 229 -54.13 3.81 -5.38
N LYS A 230 -54.78 3.16 -4.40
CA LYS A 230 -56.15 2.64 -4.55
C LYS A 230 -57.13 3.77 -4.84
N ARG A 231 -57.02 4.91 -4.14
CA ARG A 231 -57.85 6.10 -4.39
C ARG A 231 -57.61 6.64 -5.79
N ALA A 232 -56.36 6.80 -6.22
CA ALA A 232 -56.03 7.27 -7.57
C ALA A 232 -56.61 6.36 -8.67
N ILE A 233 -56.53 5.04 -8.50
CA ILE A 233 -57.14 4.07 -9.45
C ILE A 233 -58.66 4.20 -9.44
N ALA A 234 -59.30 4.29 -8.28
CA ALA A 234 -60.75 4.45 -8.18
C ALA A 234 -61.22 5.76 -8.85
N THR A 235 -60.49 6.86 -8.66
CA THR A 235 -60.77 8.14 -9.33
C THR A 235 -60.57 8.04 -10.84
N ALA A 236 -59.52 7.36 -11.31
CA ALA A 236 -59.28 7.15 -12.74
C ALA A 236 -60.34 6.27 -13.41
N VAL A 237 -60.83 5.24 -12.70
CA VAL A 237 -61.94 4.38 -13.16
C VAL A 237 -63.26 5.15 -13.18
N ALA A 238 -63.51 6.03 -12.20
CA ALA A 238 -64.69 6.89 -12.16
C ALA A 238 -64.64 8.01 -13.24
N ALA A 239 -63.45 8.46 -13.62
CA ALA A 239 -63.24 9.49 -14.64
C ALA A 239 -63.19 8.95 -16.08
N SER A 240 -63.35 7.63 -16.29
CA SER A 240 -63.35 7.00 -17.60
C SER A 240 -64.79 6.67 -18.04
N PRO A 241 -65.50 7.55 -18.76
CA PRO A 241 -66.81 7.24 -19.31
C PRO A 241 -66.63 6.25 -20.48
N VAL A 242 -67.07 5.01 -20.31
CA VAL A 242 -67.26 4.12 -21.47
C VAL A 242 -68.51 4.60 -22.20
N ALA A 243 -68.28 5.07 -23.44
CA ALA A 243 -69.31 5.20 -24.46
C ALA A 243 -70.20 3.95 -24.45
N ALA A 244 -71.48 4.16 -24.13
CA ALA A 244 -72.52 3.19 -24.39
C ALA A 244 -72.61 2.99 -25.91
N GLY A 245 -72.23 1.80 -26.39
CA GLY A 245 -72.54 1.38 -27.76
C GLY A 245 -71.50 0.46 -28.41
N ARG A 246 -71.51 -0.82 -28.04
CA ARG A 246 -71.52 -1.96 -28.98
C ARG A 246 -71.56 -3.28 -28.22
N LEU A 247 -72.65 -4.02 -28.45
CA LEU A 247 -72.76 -5.45 -28.23
C LEU A 247 -71.94 -6.18 -29.30
N ASP A 248 -71.48 -7.38 -28.92
CA ASP A 248 -70.90 -8.45 -29.74
C ASP A 248 -69.43 -8.29 -30.18
N GLU A 249 -68.50 -8.56 -29.25
CA GLU A 249 -67.33 -9.41 -29.50
C GLU A 249 -66.75 -9.88 -28.16
N PRO A 250 -66.45 -11.19 -27.97
CA PRO A 250 -65.89 -11.67 -26.71
C PRO A 250 -64.46 -11.15 -26.54
N PRO A 251 -64.11 -10.59 -25.36
CA PRO A 251 -62.75 -10.11 -25.13
C PRO A 251 -61.78 -11.29 -25.17
N ALA A 252 -60.74 -11.19 -25.99
CA ALA A 252 -59.62 -12.11 -25.98
C ALA A 252 -59.11 -12.24 -24.54
N ALA A 253 -59.15 -13.46 -23.99
CA ALA A 253 -58.80 -13.76 -22.61
C ALA A 253 -57.45 -13.15 -22.24
N ALA A 254 -57.48 -12.00 -21.58
CA ALA A 254 -56.29 -11.35 -21.04
C ALA A 254 -55.85 -12.18 -19.83
N MET A 255 -54.95 -13.14 -20.08
CA MET A 255 -54.29 -13.92 -19.04
C MET A 255 -53.78 -12.98 -17.95
N SER A 256 -54.20 -13.25 -16.71
CA SER A 256 -53.76 -12.55 -15.52
C SER A 256 -52.22 -12.51 -15.48
N ALA A 257 -51.64 -11.45 -14.89
CA ALA A 257 -50.19 -11.38 -14.69
C ALA A 257 -49.66 -12.60 -13.90
N LEU A 258 -50.52 -13.21 -13.07
CA LEU A 258 -50.24 -14.47 -12.37
C LEU A 258 -50.16 -15.67 -13.33
N ASP A 259 -51.04 -15.74 -14.35
CA ASP A 259 -51.04 -16.79 -15.36
C ASP A 259 -49.85 -16.69 -16.31
N LYS A 260 -49.41 -15.46 -16.64
CA LYS A 260 -48.16 -15.23 -17.39
C LYS A 260 -46.93 -15.67 -16.59
N ALA A 261 -46.87 -15.37 -15.29
CA ALA A 261 -45.77 -15.81 -14.42
C ALA A 261 -45.73 -17.34 -14.28
N MET A 262 -46.89 -17.99 -14.14
CA MET A 262 -47.02 -19.45 -14.07
C MET A 262 -46.67 -20.13 -15.41
N ALA A 263 -47.06 -19.55 -16.55
CA ALA A 263 -46.73 -20.07 -17.88
C ALA A 263 -45.22 -19.99 -18.18
N THR A 264 -44.56 -18.91 -17.75
CA THR A 264 -43.11 -18.76 -17.91
C THR A 264 -42.37 -19.81 -17.07
N ARG A 265 -42.79 -20.01 -15.81
CA ARG A 265 -42.21 -21.03 -14.91
C ARG A 265 -42.44 -22.46 -15.40
N ARG A 266 -43.54 -22.73 -16.13
CA ARG A 266 -43.81 -24.02 -16.78
C ARG A 266 -42.87 -24.30 -17.96
N ARG A 267 -42.48 -23.28 -18.74
CA ARG A 267 -41.51 -23.43 -19.85
C ARG A 267 -40.10 -23.75 -19.34
N ASP A 268 -39.68 -23.12 -18.27
CA ASP A 268 -38.34 -23.33 -17.71
C ASP A 268 -38.17 -24.75 -17.17
N LEU A 269 -39.22 -25.34 -16.59
CA LEU A 269 -39.19 -26.72 -16.11
C LEU A 269 -39.13 -27.75 -17.26
N THR A 270 -39.71 -27.45 -18.43
CA THR A 270 -39.68 -28.34 -19.60
C THR A 270 -38.37 -28.30 -20.40
N HIS A 271 -37.56 -27.25 -20.23
CA HIS A 271 -36.29 -27.09 -20.95
C HIS A 271 -35.03 -27.40 -20.14
N THR A 272 -35.16 -28.03 -18.97
CA THR A 272 -33.99 -28.55 -18.25
C THR A 272 -33.42 -29.74 -19.04
N PRO A 273 -32.25 -29.64 -19.69
CA PRO A 273 -31.66 -30.79 -20.35
C PRO A 273 -31.32 -31.83 -19.28
N ARG A 274 -31.88 -33.03 -19.41
CA ARG A 274 -31.38 -34.20 -18.69
C ARG A 274 -29.90 -34.32 -19.05
N LYS A 275 -29.02 -34.10 -18.08
CA LYS A 275 -27.62 -34.53 -18.17
C LYS A 275 -27.64 -36.03 -18.46
N ALA A 276 -27.34 -36.39 -19.70
CA ALA A 276 -26.92 -37.75 -20.05
C ALA A 276 -25.55 -37.98 -19.40
N GLY A 277 -25.41 -39.13 -18.74
CA GLY A 277 -24.12 -39.66 -18.32
C GLY A 277 -23.30 -40.19 -19.48
#